data_AF-A3JBJ5-F1
#
_entry.id   AF-A3JBJ5-F1
#
_cell.length_a   1.000
_cell.length_b   1.000
_cell.length_c   1.000
_cell.angle_alpha   90.00
_cell.angle_beta   90.00
_cell.angle_gamma   90.00
#
_symmetry.space_group_name_H-M   'P 1'
#
loop_
_entity.id
_entity.type
_entity.pdbx_description
1 polymer ?
#
loop_
_entity_poly.entity_id
_entity_poly.type
_entity_poly.pdbx_seq_one_letter_code
_entity_poly.pdbx_strand_id
1 'polypeptide(L)'
;MTGIKHTFKRLFSQNYRKKQKMAGDIMAYLDAVPPCSEVLLVASPTYGEHEYNCTITLPASELLNWSLKYVDEPITMSWRDEVVRQSLPLWLGHASHGGGKQVTNLPTGAFKAVRHEIAQWVTIGAADVWCYSCKQLVMDIRMAKEDESNAGRSYTSWTDIWRCPAGHTLYEAKNEMRIIYINRSFD
;
A
#
# COMPACT_ATOMS: atom_id res chain seq x y z
N MET A 1 5.31 -17.55 48.11
CA MET A 1 6.24 -17.76 46.96
C MET A 1 5.50 -18.19 45.67
N THR A 2 4.41 -17.52 45.30
CA THR A 2 3.54 -17.89 44.16
C THR A 2 3.65 -16.95 42.96
N GLY A 3 4.23 -15.75 43.11
CA GLY A 3 4.36 -14.76 42.03
C GLY A 3 5.38 -15.14 40.95
N ILE A 4 6.50 -15.75 41.34
CA ILE A 4 7.66 -15.97 40.44
C ILE A 4 7.34 -16.98 39.32
N LYS A 5 6.58 -18.05 39.63
CA LYS A 5 6.26 -19.12 38.65
C LYS A 5 5.32 -18.67 37.53
N HIS A 6 4.39 -17.74 37.82
CA HIS A 6 3.48 -17.19 36.80
C HIS A 6 4.19 -16.21 35.87
N THR A 7 5.13 -15.41 36.38
CA THR A 7 5.94 -14.48 35.58
C THR A 7 6.82 -15.24 34.58
N PHE A 8 7.47 -16.33 35.02
CA PHE A 8 8.30 -17.15 34.12
C PHE A 8 7.49 -17.87 33.04
N LYS A 9 6.32 -18.47 33.34
CA LYS A 9 5.45 -19.08 32.31
C LYS A 9 5.01 -18.07 31.25
N ARG A 10 4.80 -16.81 31.63
CA ARG A 10 4.43 -15.73 30.71
C ARG A 10 5.59 -15.36 29.77
N LEU A 11 6.81 -15.24 30.31
CA LEU A 11 8.06 -15.01 29.54
C LEU A 11 8.42 -16.16 28.59
N PHE A 12 8.09 -17.40 28.96
CA PHE A 12 8.31 -18.59 28.13
C PHE A 12 7.15 -18.94 27.19
N SER A 13 6.04 -18.19 27.23
CA SER A 13 4.92 -18.42 26.32
C SER A 13 5.33 -18.05 24.89
N GLN A 14 5.00 -18.91 23.91
CA GLN A 14 5.27 -18.64 22.50
C GLN A 14 4.71 -17.28 22.05
N ASN A 15 3.56 -16.88 22.60
CA ASN A 15 2.92 -15.60 22.32
C ASN A 15 3.76 -14.41 22.80
N TYR A 16 4.37 -14.49 23.98
CA TYR A 16 5.24 -13.42 24.48
C TYR A 16 6.51 -13.27 23.64
N ARG A 17 7.16 -14.39 23.29
CA ARG A 17 8.33 -14.41 22.40
C ARG A 17 8.01 -13.84 21.02
N LYS A 18 6.84 -14.21 20.46
CA LYS A 18 6.36 -13.68 19.18
C LYS A 18 6.12 -12.17 19.26
N LYS A 19 5.53 -11.66 20.35
CA LYS A 19 5.35 -10.21 20.57
C LYS A 19 6.68 -9.46 20.72
N GLN A 20 7.63 -9.99 21.49
CA GLN A 20 8.97 -9.38 21.61
C GLN A 20 9.71 -9.35 20.27
N LYS A 21 9.67 -10.46 19.52
CA LYS A 21 10.27 -10.53 18.19
C LYS A 21 9.64 -9.51 17.24
N MET A 22 8.31 -9.41 17.23
CA MET A 22 7.58 -8.42 16.42
C MET A 22 8.02 -7.00 16.76
N ALA A 23 8.08 -6.64 18.05
CA ALA A 23 8.53 -5.32 18.47
C ALA A 23 9.96 -5.02 18.03
N GLY A 24 10.88 -5.99 18.14
CA GLY A 24 12.24 -5.85 17.65
C GLY A 24 12.32 -5.66 16.13
N ASP A 25 11.55 -6.44 15.37
CA ASP A 25 11.50 -6.35 13.91
C ASP A 25 10.88 -5.03 13.43
N ILE A 26 9.87 -4.50 14.14
CA ILE A 26 9.28 -3.17 13.87
C ILE A 26 10.33 -2.07 14.06
N MET A 27 11.05 -2.07 15.18
CA MET A 27 12.09 -1.07 15.43
C MET A 27 13.20 -1.14 14.36
N ALA A 28 13.66 -2.35 14.02
CA ALA A 28 14.65 -2.56 12.97
C ALA A 28 14.16 -2.06 11.60
N TYR A 29 12.87 -2.20 11.31
CA TYR A 29 12.27 -1.65 10.09
C TYR A 29 12.24 -0.12 10.12
N LEU A 30 11.80 0.48 11.23
CA LEU A 30 11.72 1.93 11.41
C LEU A 30 13.11 2.60 11.31
N ASP A 31 14.15 1.95 11.82
CA ASP A 31 15.54 2.43 11.72
C ASP A 31 16.09 2.36 10.28
N ALA A 32 15.54 1.48 9.44
CA ALA A 32 15.98 1.28 8.07
C ALA A 32 15.30 2.22 7.05
N VAL A 33 14.17 2.83 7.40
CA VAL A 33 13.42 3.71 6.51
C VAL A 33 13.80 5.18 6.71
N PRO A 34 13.77 6.02 5.65
CA PRO A 34 14.06 7.44 5.79
C PRO A 34 13.01 8.15 6.66
N PRO A 35 13.33 9.33 7.23
CA PRO A 35 12.35 10.15 7.94
C PRO A 35 11.12 10.47 7.08
N CYS A 36 9.95 10.41 7.70
CA CYS A 36 8.69 10.71 7.03
C CYS A 36 8.51 12.24 6.86
N SER A 37 8.09 12.67 5.67
CA SER A 37 7.72 14.06 5.38
C SER A 37 6.19 14.19 5.31
N GLU A 38 5.67 15.42 5.35
CA GLU A 38 4.22 15.68 5.26
C GLU A 38 3.59 15.15 3.97
N VAL A 39 4.36 15.07 2.88
CA VAL A 39 3.91 14.58 1.59
C VAL A 39 4.74 13.37 1.17
N LEU A 40 4.06 12.34 0.69
CA LEU A 40 4.66 11.09 0.29
C LEU A 40 4.51 10.85 -1.21
N LEU A 41 5.59 10.39 -1.85
CA LEU A 41 5.53 9.82 -3.19
C LEU A 41 5.02 8.38 -3.07
N VAL A 42 3.76 8.16 -3.44
CA VAL A 42 3.10 6.85 -3.33
C VAL A 42 3.15 6.06 -4.63
N ALA A 43 3.29 6.73 -5.77
CA ALA A 43 3.54 6.07 -7.05
C ALA A 43 4.40 6.94 -7.97
N SER A 44 5.25 6.29 -8.76
CA SER A 44 6.01 6.90 -9.85
C SER A 44 6.42 5.79 -10.84
N PRO A 45 7.05 6.13 -11.99
CA PRO A 45 7.57 5.11 -12.91
C PRO A 45 8.61 4.16 -12.30
N THR A 46 9.17 4.51 -11.14
CA THR A 46 10.11 3.65 -10.39
C THR A 46 9.42 2.69 -9.44
N TYR A 47 8.10 2.82 -9.23
CA TYR A 47 7.30 1.93 -8.40
C TYR A 47 6.54 0.90 -9.24
N GLY A 48 6.29 -0.27 -8.65
CA GLY A 48 5.50 -1.33 -9.26
C GLY A 48 6.15 -1.94 -10.50
N GLU A 49 5.31 -2.42 -11.42
CA GLU A 49 5.73 -3.06 -12.68
C GLU A 49 5.75 -2.06 -13.84
N HIS A 50 6.19 -0.82 -13.57
CA HIS A 50 6.18 0.29 -14.54
C HIS A 50 4.78 0.69 -15.05
N GLU A 51 3.75 0.43 -14.26
CA GLU A 51 2.36 0.75 -14.59
C GLU A 51 2.09 2.27 -14.56
N TYR A 52 2.89 3.04 -13.82
CA TYR A 52 2.69 4.48 -13.63
C TYR A 52 3.59 5.30 -14.55
N ASN A 53 2.98 6.15 -15.37
CA ASN A 53 3.63 7.17 -16.21
C ASN A 53 3.45 8.59 -15.65
N CYS A 54 3.20 8.69 -14.34
CA CYS A 54 2.96 9.93 -13.61
C CYS A 54 3.60 9.85 -12.23
N THR A 55 3.62 10.96 -11.51
CA THR A 55 3.94 10.99 -10.07
C THR A 55 2.65 11.17 -9.29
N ILE A 56 2.41 10.30 -8.30
CA ILE A 56 1.28 10.41 -7.40
C ILE A 56 1.80 10.68 -6.00
N THR A 57 1.34 11.79 -5.42
CA THR A 57 1.67 12.18 -4.06
C THR A 57 0.45 12.18 -3.17
N LEU A 58 0.65 11.84 -1.90
CA LEU A 58 -0.41 11.76 -0.90
C LEU A 58 0.05 12.44 0.40
N PRO A 59 -0.80 13.22 1.08
CA PRO A 59 -0.49 13.70 2.42
C PRO A 59 -0.29 12.53 3.39
N ALA A 60 0.74 12.59 4.23
CA ALA A 60 1.03 11.57 5.22
C ALA A 60 -0.13 11.39 6.21
N SER A 61 -0.91 12.45 6.48
CA SER A 61 -2.12 12.38 7.32
C SER A 61 -3.21 11.50 6.73
N GLU A 62 -3.42 11.55 5.41
CA GLU A 62 -4.40 10.70 4.72
C GLU A 62 -3.97 9.23 4.78
N LEU A 63 -2.68 8.97 4.52
CA LEU A 63 -2.15 7.61 4.63
C LEU A 63 -2.19 7.10 6.07
N LEU A 64 -1.94 7.95 7.06
CA LEU A 64 -2.02 7.60 8.47
C LEU A 64 -3.45 7.18 8.84
N ASN A 65 -4.44 7.98 8.46
CA ASN A 65 -5.86 7.70 8.69
C ASN A 65 -6.30 6.35 8.09
N TRP A 66 -5.83 6.04 6.89
CA TRP A 66 -6.05 4.73 6.27
C TRP A 66 -5.30 3.62 7.03
N SER A 67 -4.02 3.82 7.34
CA SER A 67 -3.17 2.79 7.94
C SER A 67 -3.65 2.33 9.32
N LEU A 68 -4.23 3.24 10.12
CA LEU A 68 -4.82 2.92 11.41
C LEU A 68 -5.99 1.94 11.28
N LYS A 69 -6.84 2.12 10.26
CA LYS A 69 -7.93 1.18 9.97
C LYS A 69 -7.39 -0.12 9.40
N TYR A 70 -6.43 -0.02 8.49
CA TYR A 70 -5.81 -1.16 7.85
C TYR A 70 -5.13 -2.10 8.83
N VAL A 71 -4.56 -1.62 9.94
CA VAL A 71 -3.93 -2.47 10.98
C VAL A 71 -4.92 -3.33 11.75
N ASP A 72 -6.18 -2.89 11.88
CA ASP A 72 -7.21 -3.61 12.65
C ASP A 72 -7.91 -4.71 11.84
N GLU A 73 -7.73 -4.74 10.52
CA GLU A 73 -8.39 -5.71 9.66
C GLU A 73 -7.91 -7.17 9.91
N PRO A 74 -8.80 -8.17 9.94
CA PRO A 74 -8.39 -9.56 10.13
C PRO A 74 -7.85 -10.16 8.82
N ILE A 75 -6.62 -9.79 8.46
CA ILE A 75 -5.94 -10.26 7.24
C ILE A 75 -4.85 -11.27 7.58
N THR A 76 -4.77 -12.36 6.82
CA THR A 76 -3.65 -13.31 6.89
C THR A 76 -2.56 -12.87 5.91
N MET A 77 -1.36 -12.61 6.41
CA MET A 77 -0.22 -12.20 5.59
C MET A 77 1.10 -12.79 6.09
N SER A 78 2.17 -12.59 5.32
CA SER A 78 3.50 -13.03 5.73
C SER A 78 3.99 -12.26 6.97
N TRP A 79 4.93 -12.83 7.73
CA TRP A 79 5.52 -12.15 8.87
C TRP A 79 6.13 -10.79 8.50
N ARG A 80 6.79 -10.70 7.34
CA ARG A 80 7.38 -9.45 6.86
C ARG A 80 6.31 -8.40 6.54
N ASP A 81 5.25 -8.80 5.85
CA ASP A 81 4.14 -7.89 5.52
C ASP A 81 3.45 -7.38 6.80
N GLU A 82 3.30 -8.23 7.81
CA GLU A 82 2.73 -7.85 9.11
C GLU A 82 3.63 -6.85 9.87
N VAL A 83 4.95 -7.04 9.85
CA VAL A 83 5.90 -6.06 10.41
C VAL A 83 5.75 -4.70 9.72
N VAL A 84 5.71 -4.68 8.39
CA VAL A 84 5.53 -3.44 7.61
C VAL A 84 4.21 -2.77 7.97
N ARG A 85 3.12 -3.53 7.99
CA ARG A 85 1.78 -3.07 8.33
C ARG A 85 1.72 -2.40 9.71
N GLN A 86 2.31 -3.03 10.72
CA GLN A 86 2.37 -2.49 12.08
C GLN A 86 3.32 -1.29 12.20
N SER A 87 4.36 -1.22 11.37
CA SER A 87 5.34 -0.12 11.38
C SER A 87 4.83 1.13 10.67
N LEU A 88 3.95 0.97 9.67
CA LEU A 88 3.47 2.06 8.83
C LEU A 88 2.83 3.22 9.62
N PRO A 89 1.85 3.01 10.52
CA PRO A 89 1.26 4.12 11.28
C PRO A 89 2.27 4.78 12.22
N LEU A 90 3.24 4.03 12.76
CA LEU A 90 4.30 4.59 13.61
C LEU A 90 5.20 5.52 12.80
N TRP A 91 5.64 5.07 11.63
CA TRP A 91 6.46 5.87 10.72
C TRP A 91 5.74 7.16 10.29
N LEU A 92 4.46 7.06 9.95
CA LEU A 92 3.63 8.20 9.54
C LEU A 92 3.32 9.16 10.69
N GLY A 93 3.16 8.65 11.91
CA GLY A 93 2.96 9.47 13.11
C GLY A 93 4.16 10.36 13.46
N HIS A 94 5.33 10.06 12.91
CA HIS A 94 6.55 10.87 13.04
C HIS A 94 6.80 11.80 11.84
N ALA A 95 5.81 12.03 10.97
CA ALA A 95 5.93 12.96 9.86
C ALA A 95 6.42 14.32 10.34
N SER A 96 7.54 14.77 9.77
CA SER A 96 8.14 16.06 10.10
C SER A 96 7.26 17.20 9.57
N HIS A 97 6.69 18.01 10.47
CA HIS A 97 5.84 19.15 10.10
C HIS A 97 6.66 20.40 9.73
N GLY A 98 7.84 20.18 9.15
CA GLY A 98 8.94 21.11 9.14
C GLY A 98 8.91 22.11 7.99
N GLY A 99 7.74 22.57 7.53
CA GLY A 99 7.56 23.71 6.58
C GLY A 99 8.28 23.63 5.23
N GLY A 100 9.08 22.59 4.97
CA GLY A 100 9.80 22.36 3.75
C GLY A 100 8.99 21.45 2.83
N LYS A 101 8.97 21.78 1.53
CA LYS A 101 8.34 20.98 0.46
C LYS A 101 9.08 19.68 0.17
N GLN A 102 9.53 18.96 1.20
CA GLN A 102 10.20 17.68 1.02
C GLN A 102 9.14 16.59 0.80
N VAL A 103 9.35 15.81 -0.27
CA VAL A 103 8.54 14.64 -0.58
C VAL A 103 9.37 13.42 -0.23
N THR A 104 8.85 12.56 0.64
CA THR A 104 9.52 11.30 1.00
C THR A 104 8.95 10.16 0.18
N ASN A 105 9.82 9.31 -0.33
CA ASN A 105 9.44 8.07 -1.01
C ASN A 105 8.76 7.12 -0.04
N LEU A 106 7.58 6.60 -0.40
CA LEU A 106 6.96 5.52 0.34
C LEU A 106 7.89 4.30 0.37
N PRO A 107 8.19 3.71 1.55
CA PRO A 107 9.01 2.52 1.62
C PRO A 107 8.48 1.41 0.71
N THR A 108 9.36 0.74 -0.03
CA THR A 108 8.98 -0.26 -1.04
C THR A 108 8.15 -1.41 -0.45
N GLY A 109 8.42 -1.80 0.79
CA GLY A 109 7.60 -2.79 1.51
C GLY A 109 6.15 -2.33 1.73
N ALA A 110 5.93 -1.03 1.97
CA ALA A 110 4.60 -0.46 2.18
C ALA A 110 3.83 -0.27 0.87
N PHE A 111 4.53 -0.11 -0.27
CA PHE A 111 3.88 0.06 -1.58
C PHE A 111 2.90 -1.08 -1.90
N LYS A 112 3.27 -2.33 -1.61
CA LYS A 112 2.40 -3.50 -1.84
C LYS A 112 1.06 -3.41 -1.10
N ALA A 113 1.06 -2.83 0.10
CA ALA A 113 -0.16 -2.68 0.91
C ALA A 113 -1.08 -1.58 0.35
N VAL A 114 -0.50 -0.48 -0.15
CA VAL A 114 -1.27 0.69 -0.58
C VAL A 114 -1.68 0.66 -2.05
N ARG A 115 -1.01 -0.15 -2.89
CA ARG A 115 -1.17 -0.07 -4.36
C ARG A 115 -2.63 -0.12 -4.83
N HIS A 116 -3.45 -0.92 -4.14
CA HIS A 116 -4.87 -1.11 -4.48
C HIS A 116 -5.76 0.08 -4.11
N GLU A 117 -5.29 0.94 -3.19
CA GLU A 117 -6.02 2.11 -2.70
C GLU A 117 -5.71 3.38 -3.50
N ILE A 118 -4.59 3.40 -4.26
CA ILE A 118 -4.14 4.57 -5.01
C ILE A 118 -5.22 5.07 -5.97
N ALA A 119 -5.90 4.15 -6.67
CA ALA A 119 -7.02 4.49 -7.56
C ALA A 119 -8.14 5.23 -6.83
N GLN A 120 -8.47 4.77 -5.62
CA GLN A 120 -9.51 5.38 -4.80
C GLN A 120 -9.09 6.77 -4.33
N TRP A 121 -7.85 6.93 -3.82
CA TRP A 121 -7.35 8.24 -3.37
C TRP A 121 -7.32 9.27 -4.49
N VAL A 122 -6.95 8.87 -5.70
CA VAL A 122 -7.01 9.73 -6.87
C VAL A 122 -8.47 10.09 -7.20
N THR A 123 -9.38 9.12 -7.17
CA THR A 123 -10.80 9.34 -7.50
C THR A 123 -11.49 10.32 -6.53
N ILE A 124 -11.17 10.24 -5.23
CA ILE A 124 -11.76 11.14 -4.21
C ILE A 124 -11.00 12.47 -4.06
N GLY A 125 -9.93 12.69 -4.84
CA GLY A 125 -9.12 13.90 -4.76
C GLY A 125 -8.24 14.01 -3.51
N ALA A 126 -7.97 12.89 -2.82
CA ALA A 126 -7.05 12.85 -1.69
C ALA A 126 -5.58 12.82 -2.14
N ALA A 127 -5.31 12.26 -3.33
CA ALA A 127 -3.99 12.20 -3.93
C ALA A 127 -3.83 13.20 -5.08
N ASP A 128 -2.67 13.84 -5.12
CA ASP A 128 -2.26 14.71 -6.22
C ASP A 128 -1.55 13.91 -7.30
N VAL A 129 -1.86 14.18 -8.56
CA VAL A 129 -1.26 13.49 -9.71
C VAL A 129 -0.56 14.47 -10.62
N TRP A 130 0.73 14.26 -10.86
CA TRP A 130 1.56 15.06 -11.75
C TRP A 130 1.82 14.33 -13.07
N CYS A 131 1.43 14.95 -14.19
CA CYS A 131 1.72 14.43 -15.52
C CYS A 131 3.08 14.94 -16.00
N TYR A 132 4.00 14.03 -16.34
CA TYR A 132 5.32 14.40 -16.86
C TYR A 132 5.26 15.11 -18.22
N SER A 133 4.36 14.67 -19.11
CA SER A 133 4.20 15.26 -20.44
C SER A 133 3.63 16.67 -20.38
N CYS A 134 2.61 16.91 -19.53
CA CYS A 134 2.03 18.23 -19.35
C CYS A 134 2.83 19.14 -18.41
N LYS A 135 3.71 18.56 -17.59
CA LYS A 135 4.49 19.26 -16.54
C LYS A 135 3.61 20.06 -15.57
N GLN A 136 2.49 19.48 -15.18
CA GLN A 136 1.54 20.09 -14.24
C GLN A 136 0.74 19.03 -13.48
N LEU A 137 0.11 19.48 -12.39
CA LEU A 137 -0.90 18.70 -11.67
C LEU A 137 -2.13 18.49 -12.56
N VAL A 138 -2.71 17.31 -12.45
CA VAL A 138 -3.89 16.88 -13.18
C VAL A 138 -5.05 16.79 -12.21
N MET A 139 -6.07 17.63 -12.40
CA MET A 139 -7.26 17.65 -11.54
C MET A 139 -8.35 16.70 -12.00
N ASP A 140 -8.42 16.42 -13.31
CA ASP A 140 -9.46 15.58 -13.92
C ASP A 140 -8.81 14.41 -14.65
N ILE A 141 -8.85 13.24 -14.02
CA ILE A 141 -8.26 12.01 -14.54
C ILE A 141 -9.38 11.14 -15.10
N ARG A 142 -9.28 10.83 -16.39
CA ARG A 142 -10.19 9.91 -17.05
C ARG A 142 -9.71 8.49 -16.81
N MET A 143 -10.44 7.75 -15.99
CA MET A 143 -10.21 6.33 -15.74
C MET A 143 -11.13 5.48 -16.62
N ALA A 144 -10.58 4.51 -17.33
CA ALA A 144 -11.32 3.62 -18.22
C ALA A 144 -10.81 2.18 -18.10
N LYS A 145 -11.66 1.23 -18.49
CA LYS A 145 -11.30 -0.15 -18.77
C LYS A 145 -11.34 -0.35 -20.28
N GLU A 146 -10.23 -0.80 -20.85
CA GLU A 146 -10.07 -1.06 -22.27
C GLU A 146 -9.68 -2.53 -22.50
N ASP A 147 -9.74 -2.96 -23.76
CA ASP A 147 -9.35 -4.31 -24.20
C ASP A 147 -10.01 -5.45 -23.40
N GLU A 148 -11.25 -5.26 -22.96
CA GLU A 148 -11.97 -6.29 -22.22
C GLU A 148 -12.21 -7.50 -23.13
N SER A 149 -11.63 -8.63 -22.74
CA SER A 149 -11.79 -9.91 -23.42
C SER A 149 -12.35 -10.93 -22.44
N ASN A 150 -13.37 -11.65 -22.88
CA ASN A 150 -13.99 -12.70 -22.11
C ASN A 150 -13.95 -14.01 -22.92
N ALA A 151 -13.19 -14.99 -22.42
CA ALA A 151 -13.15 -16.33 -22.99
C ALA A 151 -14.02 -17.27 -22.14
N GLY A 152 -15.34 -17.17 -22.33
CA GLY A 152 -16.33 -18.05 -21.72
C GLY A 152 -16.80 -17.61 -20.33
N ARG A 153 -16.80 -18.52 -19.34
CA ARG A 153 -17.11 -18.21 -17.93
C ARG A 153 -15.89 -18.32 -17.02
N SER A 154 -14.73 -18.66 -17.59
CA SER A 154 -13.54 -19.06 -16.84
C SER A 154 -12.38 -18.09 -16.96
N TYR A 155 -12.42 -17.14 -17.90
CA TYR A 155 -11.35 -16.18 -18.11
C TYR A 155 -11.87 -14.82 -18.55
N THR A 156 -11.45 -13.77 -17.85
CA THR A 156 -11.68 -12.37 -18.22
C THR A 156 -10.36 -11.62 -18.13
N SER A 157 -10.02 -10.80 -19.12
CA SER A 157 -8.89 -9.87 -19.06
C SER A 157 -9.33 -8.47 -19.44
N TRP A 158 -8.70 -7.45 -18.88
CA TRP A 158 -8.93 -6.04 -19.21
C TRP A 158 -7.69 -5.21 -18.90
N THR A 159 -7.58 -4.03 -19.51
CA THR A 159 -6.53 -3.05 -19.21
C THR A 159 -7.15 -1.86 -18.48
N ASP A 160 -6.70 -1.57 -17.26
CA ASP A 160 -7.07 -0.34 -16.57
C ASP A 160 -6.18 0.80 -17.08
N ILE A 161 -6.78 1.87 -17.60
CA ILE A 161 -6.04 3.00 -18.19
C ILE A 161 -6.51 4.32 -17.58
N TRP A 162 -5.56 5.15 -17.17
CA TRP A 162 -5.81 6.52 -16.73
C TRP A 162 -5.19 7.51 -17.70
N ARG A 163 -5.95 8.54 -18.09
CA ARG A 163 -5.46 9.60 -18.99
C ARG A 163 -5.69 10.97 -18.38
N CYS A 164 -4.75 11.88 -18.62
CA CYS A 164 -4.94 13.30 -18.34
C CYS A 164 -5.90 13.94 -19.38
N PRO A 165 -6.38 15.19 -19.17
CA PRO A 165 -7.28 15.87 -20.12
C PRO A 165 -6.69 16.06 -21.52
N ALA A 166 -5.36 16.13 -21.62
CA ALA A 166 -4.64 16.22 -22.89
C ALA A 166 -4.46 14.86 -23.60
N GLY A 167 -4.92 13.76 -22.99
CA GLY A 167 -4.86 12.41 -23.58
C GLY A 167 -3.61 11.59 -23.26
N HIS A 168 -2.62 12.14 -22.55
CA HIS A 168 -1.44 11.35 -22.13
C HIS A 168 -1.81 10.28 -21.10
N THR A 169 -1.30 9.07 -21.29
CA THR A 169 -1.42 7.95 -20.35
C THR A 169 -0.66 8.25 -19.06
N LEU A 170 -1.35 8.14 -17.93
CA LEU A 170 -0.82 8.33 -16.57
C LEU A 170 -0.61 6.99 -15.85
N TYR A 171 -1.45 6.02 -16.14
CA TYR A 171 -1.40 4.67 -15.59
C TYR A 171 -1.94 3.68 -16.62
N GLU A 172 -1.31 2.52 -16.71
CA GLU A 172 -1.73 1.39 -17.53
C GLU A 172 -1.36 0.07 -16.83
N ALA A 173 -2.37 -0.75 -16.52
CA ALA A 173 -2.16 -2.07 -15.95
C ALA A 173 -3.03 -3.11 -16.62
N LYS A 174 -2.40 -4.23 -17.00
CA LYS A 174 -3.09 -5.39 -17.57
C LYS A 174 -3.55 -6.30 -16.45
N ASN A 175 -4.84 -6.60 -16.43
CA ASN A 175 -5.46 -7.45 -15.46
C ASN A 175 -6.02 -8.70 -16.12
N GLU A 176 -5.97 -9.81 -15.39
CA GLU A 176 -6.69 -11.02 -15.74
C GLU A 176 -7.32 -11.68 -14.52
N MET A 177 -8.45 -12.34 -14.74
CA MET A 177 -9.17 -13.14 -13.77
C MET A 177 -9.43 -14.52 -14.35
N ARG A 178 -9.08 -15.55 -13.58
CA ARG A 178 -9.38 -16.96 -13.90
C ARG A 178 -10.32 -17.54 -12.85
N ILE A 179 -11.46 -18.06 -13.28
CA ILE A 179 -12.39 -18.77 -12.41
C ILE A 179 -12.08 -20.28 -12.53
N ILE A 180 -11.61 -20.86 -11.43
CA ILE A 180 -11.32 -22.30 -11.32
C ILE A 180 -12.48 -22.96 -10.56
N TYR A 181 -13.22 -23.83 -11.25
CA TYR A 181 -14.26 -24.64 -10.63
C TYR A 181 -13.63 -25.90 -10.03
N ILE A 182 -13.67 -26.03 -8.71
CA ILE A 182 -13.28 -27.27 -8.04
C ILE A 182 -14.54 -28.13 -7.94
N ASN A 183 -14.65 -29.16 -8.79
CA ASN A 183 -15.64 -30.21 -8.59
C ASN A 183 -15.23 -31.00 -7.35
N ARG A 184 -15.87 -30.74 -6.21
CA ARG A 184 -15.82 -31.66 -5.07
C ARG A 184 -16.84 -32.75 -5.33
N SER A 185 -16.42 -33.82 -5.99
CA SER A 185 -17.08 -35.11 -5.86
C SER A 185 -16.92 -35.51 -4.40
N PHE A 186 -18.00 -35.42 -3.61
CA PHE A 186 -18.07 -36.11 -2.34
C PHE A 186 -18.43 -37.56 -2.67
N ASP A 187 -17.43 -38.44 -2.64
CA ASP A 187 -17.64 -39.89 -2.52
C ASP A 187 -17.92 -40.24 -1.05
#